data_AF-A0A821TXK6-F1
#
_entry.id   AF-A0A821TXK6-F1
#
_cell.length_a   1.000
_cell.length_b   1.000
_cell.length_c   1.000
_cell.angle_alpha   90.00
_cell.angle_beta   90.00
_cell.angle_gamma   90.00
#
_symmetry.space_group_name_H-M   'P 1'
#
loop_
_entity.id
_entity.type
_entity.pdbx_description
1 polymer ?
#
loop_
_entity_poly.entity_id
_entity_poly.type
_entity_poly.pdbx_seq_one_letter_code
_entity_poly.pdbx_strand_id
1 'polypeptide(L)'
;MATSSKPTDCFHRDVDNLQLELFCLIWLDANSNGKEARDTERKLRSIINHLQKFQDVDQCQKFIEKRSKNERVVMIVSGRLGREIVPAIYKLRQVISIYVYCMDKKGNKKWADKFAKVKAVDTDLDELICRIKADHKIQKKVEEPLSISIFNTNAGAVLIHCLLQLKYTAANKNELIVFCKQQYKENDFELSNIQEFQDDYSSGNVLWWYTRDSFFYKTLNAVLRDQNIHAMFLFRSYISDIQDQLKNHQAEKSIKLYRSQMISSDELQTLKQTLGQFISINSFFSTSTDKKQALAFLDIPDGVENLEPVLFEIDADPKMAAGKPFADISPYSDYKDESEVLFMLGSIFRVKSAN
;
A
#
# COMPACT_ATOMS: atom_id res chain seq x y z
N MET A 1 -9.81 -21.22 -50.87
CA MET A 1 -10.10 -21.49 -49.45
C MET A 1 -8.93 -21.00 -48.63
N ALA A 2 -9.00 -19.78 -48.10
CA ALA A 2 -7.99 -19.21 -47.23
C ALA A 2 -8.53 -19.27 -45.79
N THR A 3 -7.92 -20.10 -44.96
CA THR A 3 -8.26 -20.24 -43.54
C THR A 3 -7.68 -19.06 -42.77
N SER A 4 -8.57 -18.22 -42.26
CA SER A 4 -8.33 -17.18 -41.28
C SER A 4 -7.78 -17.79 -39.98
N SER A 5 -6.54 -17.43 -39.62
CA SER A 5 -6.00 -17.65 -38.27
C SER A 5 -6.45 -16.49 -37.38
N LYS A 6 -7.28 -16.80 -36.38
CA LYS A 6 -7.60 -15.87 -35.29
C LYS A 6 -6.35 -15.65 -34.42
N PRO A 7 -6.04 -14.41 -34.01
CA PRO A 7 -5.04 -14.15 -32.98
C PRO A 7 -5.73 -14.17 -31.61
N THR A 8 -5.71 -15.31 -30.92
CA THR A 8 -6.12 -15.41 -29.51
C THR A 8 -5.19 -16.38 -28.81
N ASP A 9 -4.40 -15.90 -27.84
CA ASP A 9 -4.01 -16.57 -26.58
C ASP A 9 -2.68 -16.11 -25.94
N CYS A 10 -1.99 -15.09 -26.46
CA CYS A 10 -0.80 -14.58 -25.76
C CYS A 10 -1.09 -13.57 -24.63
N PHE A 11 -2.30 -12.99 -24.54
CA PHE A 11 -2.57 -11.85 -23.64
C PHE A 11 -3.22 -12.21 -22.29
N HIS A 12 -3.56 -13.47 -22.02
CA HIS A 12 -4.18 -13.86 -20.75
C HIS A 12 -3.18 -14.26 -19.64
N ARG A 13 -1.90 -14.49 -19.95
CA ARG A 13 -0.94 -15.01 -18.95
C ARG A 13 -0.39 -13.97 -17.96
N ASP A 14 -0.46 -12.67 -18.27
CA ASP A 14 0.15 -11.63 -17.42
C ASP A 14 -0.80 -11.07 -16.35
N VAL A 15 -2.07 -11.51 -16.32
CA VAL A 15 -3.10 -11.00 -15.39
C VAL A 15 -3.13 -11.80 -14.08
N ASP A 16 -2.72 -13.08 -14.11
CA ASP A 16 -2.87 -14.01 -12.98
C ASP A 16 -1.84 -13.80 -11.85
N ASN A 17 -0.79 -13.00 -12.06
CA ASN A 17 0.32 -12.82 -11.10
C ASN A 17 0.44 -11.41 -10.54
N LEU A 18 -0.56 -10.52 -10.72
CA LEU A 18 -0.46 -9.18 -10.17
C LEU A 18 -0.66 -9.21 -8.64
N GLN A 19 0.42 -8.97 -7.89
CA GLN A 19 0.35 -8.88 -6.44
C GLN A 19 -0.25 -7.52 -6.02
N LEU A 20 -1.57 -7.51 -5.87
CA LEU A 20 -2.33 -6.29 -5.53
C LEU A 20 -2.08 -5.76 -4.12
N GLU A 21 -1.44 -6.54 -3.24
CA GLU A 21 -1.17 -6.14 -1.87
C GLU A 21 0.32 -6.13 -1.53
N LEU A 22 0.77 -4.98 -1.02
CA LEU A 22 2.11 -4.81 -0.47
C LEU A 22 2.35 -5.69 0.76
N PHE A 23 1.28 -5.96 1.52
CA PHE A 23 1.33 -6.66 2.78
C PHE A 23 0.92 -8.13 2.62
N CYS A 24 1.62 -9.00 3.33
CA CYS A 24 1.29 -10.40 3.50
C CYS A 24 1.16 -10.66 5.00
N LEU A 25 0.07 -11.32 5.39
CA LEU A 25 -0.12 -11.79 6.74
C LEU A 25 0.28 -13.27 6.81
N ILE A 26 1.12 -13.62 7.77
CA ILE A 26 1.55 -14.99 8.02
C ILE A 26 1.01 -15.42 9.38
N TRP A 27 0.34 -16.56 9.45
CA TRP A 27 -0.08 -17.18 10.70
C TRP A 27 0.64 -18.52 10.88
N LEU A 28 1.59 -18.56 11.81
CA LEU A 28 2.35 -19.74 12.17
C LEU A 28 1.86 -20.31 13.51
N ASP A 29 1.02 -21.33 13.40
CA ASP A 29 0.45 -22.04 14.55
C ASP A 29 0.28 -23.52 14.22
N ALA A 30 0.68 -24.38 15.16
CA ALA A 30 0.53 -25.83 15.02
C ALA A 30 -0.95 -26.27 14.97
N ASN A 31 -1.87 -25.46 15.50
CA ASN A 31 -3.30 -25.79 15.62
C ASN A 31 -4.23 -24.98 14.69
N SER A 32 -3.71 -24.40 13.60
CA SER A 32 -4.39 -23.41 12.75
C SER A 32 -5.64 -23.87 11.95
N ASN A 33 -6.17 -25.07 12.17
CA ASN A 33 -7.17 -25.71 11.28
C ASN A 33 -8.58 -25.91 11.90
N GLY A 34 -8.84 -25.36 13.09
CA GLY A 34 -10.14 -25.45 13.76
C GLY A 34 -11.27 -24.59 13.15
N LYS A 35 -12.51 -24.77 13.63
CA LYS A 35 -13.67 -23.93 13.20
C LYS A 35 -13.49 -22.45 13.60
N GLU A 36 -12.99 -22.20 14.81
CA GLU A 36 -12.60 -20.86 15.28
C GLU A 36 -11.51 -20.22 14.39
N ALA A 37 -10.65 -21.04 13.78
CA ALA A 37 -9.62 -20.56 12.87
C ALA A 37 -10.22 -19.99 11.57
N ARG A 38 -11.40 -20.44 11.13
CA ARG A 38 -12.07 -19.91 9.93
C ARG A 38 -12.66 -18.51 10.13
N ASP A 39 -13.27 -18.27 11.28
CA ASP A 39 -13.82 -16.94 11.59
C ASP A 39 -12.69 -15.94 11.86
N THR A 40 -11.63 -16.40 12.51
CA THR A 40 -10.38 -15.64 12.68
C THR A 40 -9.75 -15.30 11.32
N GLU A 41 -9.62 -16.28 10.43
CA GLU A 41 -9.11 -16.10 9.08
C GLU A 41 -9.92 -15.04 8.32
N ARG A 42 -11.25 -15.07 8.41
CA ARG A 42 -12.11 -14.08 7.76
C ARG A 42 -11.87 -12.67 8.30
N LYS A 43 -11.76 -12.51 9.62
CA LYS A 43 -11.43 -11.22 10.27
C LYS A 43 -10.04 -10.72 9.89
N LEU A 44 -9.07 -11.62 9.73
CA LEU A 44 -7.72 -11.26 9.34
C LEU A 44 -7.64 -10.86 7.85
N ARG A 45 -8.35 -11.59 6.98
CA ARG A 45 -8.43 -11.29 5.54
C ARG A 45 -9.12 -9.97 5.22
N SER A 46 -10.03 -9.49 6.08
CA SER A 46 -10.61 -8.15 5.92
C SER A 46 -9.60 -7.03 6.21
N ILE A 47 -8.53 -7.32 6.95
CA ILE A 47 -7.43 -6.37 7.21
C ILE A 47 -6.37 -6.51 6.11
N ILE A 48 -5.80 -7.70 5.95
CA ILE A 48 -4.78 -8.04 4.94
C ILE A 48 -5.27 -9.26 4.17
N ASN A 49 -5.62 -9.10 2.89
CA ASN A 49 -6.23 -10.16 2.10
C ASN A 49 -5.29 -11.36 1.90
N HIS A 50 -4.00 -11.09 1.69
CA HIS A 50 -3.00 -12.14 1.49
C HIS A 50 -2.58 -12.79 2.80
N LEU A 51 -3.37 -13.76 3.27
CA LEU A 51 -3.10 -14.59 4.44
C LEU A 51 -2.47 -15.93 4.04
N GLN A 52 -1.37 -16.29 4.69
CA GLN A 52 -0.69 -17.58 4.53
C GLN A 52 -0.55 -18.27 5.89
N LYS A 53 -0.90 -19.55 5.95
CA LYS A 53 -0.86 -20.35 7.18
C LYS A 53 0.26 -21.38 7.13
N PHE A 54 1.01 -21.51 8.21
CA PHE A 54 2.07 -22.49 8.34
C PHE A 54 1.93 -23.21 9.68
N GLN A 55 2.30 -24.49 9.69
CA GLN A 55 2.41 -25.31 10.90
C GLN A 55 3.88 -25.63 11.24
N ASP A 56 4.76 -25.42 10.27
CA ASP A 56 6.17 -25.78 10.30
C ASP A 56 7.05 -24.52 10.18
N VAL A 57 8.04 -24.42 11.05
CA VAL A 57 8.96 -23.27 11.13
C VAL A 57 9.84 -23.18 9.90
N ASP A 58 10.38 -24.31 9.43
CA ASP A 58 11.32 -24.34 8.30
C ASP A 58 10.63 -23.92 6.99
N GLN A 59 9.41 -24.39 6.76
CA GLN A 59 8.61 -23.99 5.62
C GLN A 59 8.27 -22.50 5.68
N CYS A 60 7.85 -22.00 6.85
CA CYS A 60 7.54 -20.59 7.05
C CYS A 60 8.77 -19.70 6.82
N GLN A 61 9.94 -20.08 7.35
CA GLN A 61 11.17 -19.34 7.17
C GLN A 61 11.60 -19.30 5.71
N LYS A 62 11.64 -20.45 5.03
CA LYS A 62 11.97 -20.53 3.59
C LYS A 62 11.01 -19.70 2.74
N PHE A 63 9.74 -19.62 3.13
CA PHE A 63 8.76 -18.80 2.45
C PHE A 63 9.06 -17.31 2.58
N ILE A 64 9.39 -16.85 3.79
CA ILE A 64 9.76 -15.46 4.05
C ILE A 64 11.05 -15.09 3.32
N GLU A 65 12.06 -15.96 3.34
CA GLU A 65 13.38 -15.71 2.72
C GLU A 65 13.33 -15.64 1.19
N LYS A 66 12.40 -16.35 0.55
CA LYS A 66 12.23 -16.34 -0.92
C LYS A 66 11.50 -15.10 -1.46
N ARG A 67 10.83 -14.32 -0.61
CA ARG A 67 10.06 -13.14 -1.04
C ARG A 67 10.95 -11.96 -1.38
N SER A 68 10.39 -11.04 -2.16
CA SER A 68 11.07 -9.81 -2.51
C SER A 68 11.27 -8.93 -1.27
N LYS A 69 12.37 -8.16 -1.23
CA LYS A 69 12.61 -7.13 -0.21
C LYS A 69 11.56 -6.01 -0.22
N ASN A 70 10.80 -5.90 -1.31
CA ASN A 70 9.74 -4.90 -1.48
C ASN A 70 8.42 -5.31 -0.81
N GLU A 71 8.26 -6.59 -0.47
CA GLU A 71 7.06 -7.07 0.20
C GLU A 71 7.14 -6.84 1.71
N ARG A 72 5.98 -6.70 2.36
CA ARG A 72 5.88 -6.45 3.80
C ARG A 72 5.14 -7.59 4.47
N VAL A 73 5.79 -8.21 5.44
CA VAL A 73 5.30 -9.37 6.18
C VAL A 73 4.92 -8.93 7.58
N VAL A 74 3.64 -9.15 7.89
CA VAL A 74 3.10 -9.13 9.24
C VAL A 74 2.93 -10.57 9.68
N MET A 75 3.45 -10.92 10.86
CA MET A 75 3.46 -12.32 11.31
C MET A 75 2.75 -12.47 12.65
N ILE A 76 1.87 -13.46 12.75
CA ILE A 76 1.25 -13.96 13.98
C ILE A 76 1.88 -15.32 14.28
N VAL A 77 2.44 -15.49 15.48
CA VAL A 77 3.11 -16.73 15.90
C VAL A 77 2.61 -17.21 17.24
N SER A 78 2.55 -18.52 17.42
CA SER A 78 2.41 -19.10 18.76
C SER A 78 3.67 -18.87 19.60
N GLY A 79 3.54 -18.83 20.93
CA GLY A 79 4.67 -18.53 21.82
C GLY A 79 5.89 -19.46 21.66
N ARG A 80 5.64 -20.77 21.45
CA ARG A 80 6.71 -21.75 21.23
C ARG A 80 7.40 -21.54 19.89
N LEU A 81 6.64 -21.52 18.79
CA LEU A 81 7.19 -21.38 17.44
C LEU A 81 7.84 -19.99 17.23
N GLY A 82 7.30 -18.96 17.88
CA GLY A 82 7.87 -17.62 17.90
C GLY A 82 9.29 -17.58 18.46
N ARG A 83 9.56 -18.32 19.55
CA ARG A 83 10.90 -18.40 20.14
C ARG A 83 11.93 -19.03 19.19
N GLU A 84 11.48 -19.92 18.31
CA GLU A 84 12.32 -20.62 17.34
C GLU A 84 12.56 -19.76 16.09
N ILE A 85 11.51 -19.19 15.49
CA ILE A 85 11.62 -18.47 14.20
C ILE A 85 12.10 -17.02 14.32
N VAL A 86 11.72 -16.29 15.38
CA VAL A 86 12.00 -14.85 15.49
C VAL A 86 13.49 -14.53 15.43
N PRO A 87 14.39 -15.26 16.12
CA PRO A 87 15.83 -15.04 16.02
C PRO A 87 16.40 -15.22 14.60
N ALA A 88 15.77 -16.02 13.74
CA ALA A 88 16.23 -16.22 12.37
C ALA A 88 15.78 -15.09 11.43
N ILE A 89 14.57 -14.54 11.64
CA ILE A 89 13.95 -13.61 10.69
C ILE A 89 13.95 -12.15 11.13
N TYR A 90 14.25 -11.83 12.40
CA TYR A 90 14.08 -10.45 12.92
C TYR A 90 14.91 -9.41 12.16
N LYS A 91 16.04 -9.80 11.55
CA LYS A 91 16.85 -8.90 10.72
C LYS A 91 16.30 -8.66 9.32
N LEU A 92 15.41 -9.52 8.82
CA LEU A 92 14.90 -9.41 7.46
C LEU A 92 14.03 -8.17 7.28
N ARG A 93 14.35 -7.33 6.29
CA ARG A 93 13.59 -6.11 5.97
C ARG A 93 12.13 -6.39 5.69
N GLN A 94 11.83 -7.48 4.96
CA GLN A 94 10.43 -7.79 4.64
C GLN A 94 9.58 -7.99 5.90
N VAL A 95 10.15 -8.39 7.04
CA VAL A 95 9.38 -8.55 8.29
C VAL A 95 9.32 -7.21 9.01
N ILE A 96 8.11 -6.65 9.13
CA ILE A 96 7.89 -5.34 9.76
C ILE A 96 7.26 -5.43 11.15
N SER A 97 6.47 -6.47 11.40
CA SER A 97 5.77 -6.64 12.68
C SER A 97 5.49 -8.09 12.97
N ILE A 98 5.74 -8.46 14.23
CA ILE A 98 5.54 -9.80 14.75
C ILE A 98 4.65 -9.67 15.97
N TYR A 99 3.62 -10.50 16.02
CA TYR A 99 2.67 -10.59 17.12
C TYR A 99 2.68 -12.01 17.67
N VAL A 100 2.78 -12.13 18.99
CA VAL A 100 2.80 -13.42 19.67
C VAL A 100 1.43 -13.68 20.27
N TYR A 101 0.72 -14.68 19.75
CA TYR A 101 -0.54 -15.14 20.30
C TYR A 101 -0.28 -16.36 21.19
N CYS A 102 -0.44 -16.22 22.50
CA CYS A 102 -0.17 -17.32 23.43
C CYS A 102 -0.88 -17.15 24.78
N MET A 103 -1.22 -18.29 25.42
CA MET A 103 -1.82 -18.29 26.77
C MET A 103 -0.80 -17.89 27.85
N ASP A 104 0.48 -18.22 27.68
CA ASP A 104 1.55 -17.86 28.62
C ASP A 104 2.22 -16.53 28.24
N LYS A 105 1.53 -15.43 28.57
CA LYS A 105 2.04 -14.07 28.32
C LYS A 105 3.33 -13.78 29.08
N LYS A 106 3.46 -14.23 30.34
CA LYS A 106 4.61 -13.91 31.20
C LYS A 106 5.89 -14.62 30.74
N GLY A 107 5.78 -15.89 30.32
CA GLY A 107 6.92 -16.66 29.82
C GLY A 107 7.45 -16.14 28.49
N ASN A 108 6.56 -15.65 27.61
CA ASN A 108 6.94 -15.20 26.28
C ASN A 108 7.36 -13.72 26.21
N LYS A 109 6.87 -12.88 27.13
CA LYS A 109 7.28 -11.47 27.19
C LYS A 109 8.80 -11.30 27.38
N LYS A 110 9.43 -12.17 28.17
CA LYS A 110 10.89 -12.11 28.46
C LYS A 110 11.78 -12.21 27.22
N TRP A 111 11.37 -12.95 26.20
CA TRP A 111 12.14 -13.06 24.95
C TRP A 111 11.62 -12.10 23.90
N ALA A 112 10.31 -11.84 23.86
CA ALA A 112 9.69 -10.88 22.96
C ALA A 112 10.28 -9.47 23.11
N ASP A 113 10.45 -9.00 24.35
CA ASP A 113 10.97 -7.66 24.66
C ASP A 113 12.42 -7.46 24.15
N LYS A 114 13.13 -8.52 23.76
CA LYS A 114 14.48 -8.44 23.18
C LYS A 114 14.48 -8.05 21.70
N PHE A 115 13.33 -8.15 21.02
CA PHE A 115 13.22 -7.95 19.58
C PHE A 115 12.28 -6.79 19.28
N ALA A 116 12.81 -5.68 18.79
CA ALA A 116 12.07 -4.45 18.45
C ALA A 116 10.87 -4.67 17.50
N LYS A 117 10.94 -5.70 16.64
CA LYS A 117 9.87 -6.05 15.70
C LYS A 117 8.71 -6.82 16.33
N VAL A 118 8.87 -7.33 17.55
CA VAL A 118 7.78 -7.97 18.28
C VAL A 118 6.97 -6.88 18.96
N LYS A 119 5.77 -6.61 18.43
CA LYS A 119 4.94 -5.49 18.86
C LYS A 119 4.08 -5.81 20.08
N ALA A 120 3.61 -7.04 20.18
CA ALA A 120 2.76 -7.46 21.29
C ALA A 120 2.83 -8.96 21.58
N VAL A 121 2.48 -9.29 22.83
CA VAL A 121 2.21 -10.64 23.31
C VAL A 121 0.81 -10.63 23.89
N ASP A 122 -0.13 -11.22 23.17
CA ASP A 122 -1.56 -11.16 23.48
C ASP A 122 -2.13 -12.56 23.73
N THR A 123 -3.05 -12.62 24.68
CA THR A 123 -3.80 -13.83 25.04
C THR A 123 -5.18 -13.83 24.40
N ASP A 124 -5.67 -12.64 24.04
CA ASP A 124 -6.98 -12.43 23.44
C ASP A 124 -6.83 -12.15 21.94
N LEU A 125 -7.64 -12.84 21.15
CA LEU A 125 -7.58 -12.76 19.70
C LEU A 125 -8.20 -11.46 19.15
N ASP A 126 -9.27 -10.96 19.76
CA ASP A 126 -9.94 -9.75 19.30
C ASP A 126 -9.07 -8.51 19.60
N GLU A 127 -8.40 -8.47 20.75
CA GLU A 127 -7.38 -7.46 21.05
C GLU A 127 -6.24 -7.49 20.03
N LEU A 128 -5.75 -8.69 19.69
CA LEU A 128 -4.70 -8.86 18.70
C LEU A 128 -5.12 -8.32 17.32
N ILE A 129 -6.31 -8.71 16.85
CA ILE A 129 -6.87 -8.26 15.57
C ILE A 129 -7.03 -6.74 15.56
N CYS A 130 -7.53 -6.14 16.65
CA CYS A 130 -7.65 -4.68 16.78
C CYS A 130 -6.30 -3.98 16.65
N ARG A 131 -5.25 -4.50 17.30
CA ARG A 131 -3.89 -3.96 17.22
C ARG A 131 -3.34 -4.07 15.81
N ILE A 132 -3.44 -5.26 15.19
CA ILE A 132 -2.98 -5.47 13.80
C ILE A 132 -3.67 -4.48 12.86
N LYS A 133 -4.97 -4.25 13.03
CA LYS A 133 -5.72 -3.29 12.21
C LYS A 133 -5.20 -1.86 12.37
N ALA A 134 -4.97 -1.42 13.61
CA ALA A 134 -4.46 -0.09 13.91
C ALA A 134 -3.05 0.12 13.35
N ASP A 135 -2.14 -0.82 13.62
CA ASP A 135 -0.76 -0.78 13.16
C ASP A 135 -0.68 -0.85 11.63
N HIS A 136 -1.51 -1.70 11.00
CA HIS A 136 -1.58 -1.82 9.54
C HIS A 136 -1.99 -0.50 8.88
N LYS A 137 -2.95 0.23 9.46
CA LYS A 137 -3.36 1.56 8.93
C LYS A 137 -2.20 2.55 8.90
N ILE A 138 -1.35 2.55 9.94
CA ILE A 138 -0.16 3.40 10.01
C ILE A 138 0.90 2.92 9.01
N GLN A 139 1.19 1.62 9.03
CA GLN A 139 2.21 1.01 8.17
C GLN A 139 1.93 1.23 6.69
N LYS A 140 0.65 1.18 6.26
CA LYS A 140 0.25 1.45 4.88
C LYS A 140 0.73 2.81 4.38
N LYS A 141 0.73 3.84 5.24
CA LYS A 141 1.15 5.20 4.88
C LYS A 141 2.67 5.35 4.78
N VAL A 142 3.39 4.63 5.63
CA VAL A 142 4.84 4.77 5.82
C VAL A 142 5.64 3.83 4.91
N GLU A 143 5.15 2.61 4.73
CA GLU A 143 5.83 1.54 4.00
C GLU A 143 5.51 1.52 2.51
N GLU A 144 4.43 2.19 2.09
CA GLU A 144 4.07 2.27 0.67
C GLU A 144 5.17 3.04 -0.09
N PRO A 145 5.88 2.35 -1.00
CA PRO A 145 7.00 2.96 -1.70
C PRO A 145 6.49 4.04 -2.65
N LEU A 146 7.22 5.14 -2.76
CA LEU A 146 6.92 6.17 -3.74
C LEU A 146 7.55 5.76 -5.07
N SER A 147 6.75 5.78 -6.13
CA SER A 147 7.25 5.56 -7.49
C SER A 147 7.97 6.83 -7.97
N ILE A 148 9.21 7.04 -7.52
CA ILE A 148 10.02 8.21 -7.86
C ILE A 148 10.80 7.93 -9.15
N SER A 149 10.72 8.85 -10.11
CA SER A 149 11.59 8.84 -11.29
C SER A 149 12.42 10.12 -11.34
N ILE A 150 13.71 9.97 -11.59
CA ILE A 150 14.62 11.10 -11.80
C ILE A 150 14.45 11.56 -13.25
N PHE A 151 14.37 12.87 -13.48
CA PHE A 151 13.89 13.45 -14.74
C PHE A 151 14.67 13.05 -16.01
N ASN A 152 15.86 12.43 -15.88
CA ASN A 152 16.61 11.88 -17.01
C ASN A 152 15.92 10.66 -17.68
N THR A 153 14.94 10.01 -17.02
CA THR A 153 14.25 8.80 -17.52
C THR A 153 12.72 8.92 -17.43
N ASN A 154 12.14 9.99 -18.00
CA ASN A 154 10.72 10.36 -17.88
C ASN A 154 9.67 9.43 -18.54
N ALA A 155 10.00 8.17 -18.83
CA ALA A 155 9.07 7.24 -19.49
C ALA A 155 7.74 7.07 -18.72
N GLY A 156 7.79 7.04 -17.38
CA GLY A 156 6.59 6.86 -16.53
C GLY A 156 5.59 8.02 -16.58
N ALA A 157 6.07 9.26 -16.50
CA ALA A 157 5.23 10.45 -16.59
C ALA A 157 4.57 10.59 -17.98
N VAL A 158 5.30 10.21 -19.04
CA VAL A 158 4.78 10.18 -20.41
C VAL A 158 3.71 9.09 -20.58
N LEU A 159 3.97 7.88 -20.08
CA LEU A 159 3.01 6.76 -20.11
C LEU A 159 1.67 7.17 -19.47
N ILE A 160 1.73 7.76 -18.27
CA ILE A 160 0.58 8.31 -17.57
C ILE A 160 -0.18 9.32 -18.44
N HIS A 161 0.54 10.25 -19.05
CA HIS A 161 -0.06 11.29 -19.88
C HIS A 161 -0.78 10.70 -21.10
N CYS A 162 -0.17 9.72 -21.77
CA CYS A 162 -0.77 9.01 -22.89
C CYS A 162 -2.03 8.24 -22.47
N LEU A 163 -1.99 7.52 -21.34
CA LEU A 163 -3.13 6.75 -20.84
C LEU A 163 -4.36 7.62 -20.58
N LEU A 164 -4.17 8.84 -20.04
CA LEU A 164 -5.25 9.77 -19.74
C LEU A 164 -5.88 10.42 -20.99
N GLN A 165 -5.20 10.37 -22.13
CA GLN A 165 -5.74 10.88 -23.40
C GLN A 165 -6.55 9.83 -24.18
N LEU A 166 -6.51 8.56 -23.77
CA LEU A 166 -7.22 7.48 -24.47
C LEU A 166 -8.73 7.54 -24.18
N LYS A 167 -9.54 7.42 -25.23
CA LYS A 167 -11.00 7.42 -25.13
C LYS A 167 -11.51 6.23 -24.30
N TYR A 168 -12.59 6.48 -23.57
CA TYR A 168 -13.21 5.52 -22.66
C TYR A 168 -14.43 4.84 -23.29
N THR A 169 -14.66 3.56 -22.95
CA THR A 169 -15.88 2.81 -23.30
C THR A 169 -16.45 2.08 -22.08
N ALA A 170 -17.78 1.94 -22.00
CA ALA A 170 -18.48 1.26 -20.90
C ALA A 170 -18.02 -0.18 -20.65
N ALA A 171 -17.52 -0.87 -21.68
CA ALA A 171 -16.96 -2.22 -21.56
C ALA A 171 -15.80 -2.32 -20.55
N ASN A 172 -15.00 -1.26 -20.40
CA ASN A 172 -13.85 -1.25 -19.49
C ASN A 172 -14.22 -1.28 -18.00
N LYS A 173 -15.36 -0.68 -17.63
CA LYS A 173 -15.82 -0.70 -16.23
C LYS A 173 -16.16 -2.12 -15.78
N ASN A 174 -16.88 -2.85 -16.62
CA ASN A 174 -17.24 -4.24 -16.32
C ASN A 174 -16.01 -5.13 -16.22
N GLU A 175 -15.01 -4.91 -17.08
CA GLU A 175 -13.75 -5.63 -17.04
C GLU A 175 -12.97 -5.38 -15.74
N LEU A 176 -12.90 -4.13 -15.26
CA LEU A 176 -12.25 -3.81 -13.98
C LEU A 176 -12.93 -4.54 -12.81
N ILE A 177 -14.26 -4.53 -12.78
CA ILE A 177 -15.02 -5.20 -11.72
C ILE A 177 -14.78 -6.71 -11.74
N VAL A 178 -14.79 -7.35 -12.91
CA VAL A 178 -14.50 -8.78 -13.06
C VAL A 178 -13.08 -9.08 -12.59
N PHE A 179 -12.10 -8.27 -13.01
CA PHE A 179 -10.71 -8.38 -12.56
C PHE A 179 -10.61 -8.31 -11.03
N CYS A 180 -11.22 -7.31 -10.39
CA CYS A 180 -11.19 -7.18 -8.93
C CYS A 180 -11.90 -8.36 -8.22
N LYS A 181 -13.07 -8.79 -8.71
CA LYS A 181 -13.82 -9.93 -8.13
C LYS A 181 -13.01 -11.23 -8.17
N GLN A 182 -12.23 -11.46 -9.22
CA GLN A 182 -11.35 -12.63 -9.31
C GLN A 182 -10.22 -12.60 -8.29
N GLN A 183 -9.64 -11.43 -8.06
CA GLN A 183 -8.52 -11.25 -7.13
C GLN A 183 -8.95 -11.35 -5.66
N TYR A 184 -10.16 -10.86 -5.32
CA TYR A 184 -10.71 -10.90 -3.97
C TYR A 184 -11.73 -12.04 -3.75
N LYS A 185 -11.70 -13.09 -4.58
CA LYS A 185 -12.71 -14.17 -4.58
C LYS A 185 -12.93 -14.88 -3.23
N GLU A 186 -11.94 -14.84 -2.33
CA GLU A 186 -11.99 -15.47 -0.99
C GLU A 186 -12.26 -14.45 0.12
N ASN A 187 -12.60 -13.21 -0.22
CA ASN A 187 -12.76 -12.10 0.72
C ASN A 187 -14.14 -11.47 0.59
N ASP A 188 -15.10 -12.01 1.34
CA ASP A 188 -16.49 -11.54 1.35
C ASP A 188 -16.63 -10.04 1.65
N PHE A 189 -15.72 -9.49 2.47
CA PHE A 189 -15.71 -8.07 2.82
C PHE A 189 -15.38 -7.21 1.59
N GLU A 190 -14.30 -7.55 0.86
CA GLU A 190 -13.93 -6.81 -0.35
C GLU A 190 -14.91 -7.07 -1.51
N LEU A 191 -15.47 -8.29 -1.64
CA LEU A 191 -16.53 -8.56 -2.61
C LEU A 191 -17.77 -7.70 -2.38
N SER A 192 -18.12 -7.44 -1.11
CA SER A 192 -19.22 -6.53 -0.75
C SER A 192 -18.87 -5.09 -1.11
N ASN A 193 -17.66 -4.62 -0.81
CA ASN A 193 -17.20 -3.28 -1.22
C ASN A 193 -17.19 -3.12 -2.75
N ILE A 194 -16.80 -4.15 -3.51
CA ILE A 194 -16.83 -4.13 -4.97
C ILE A 194 -18.26 -4.03 -5.49
N GLN A 195 -19.20 -4.73 -4.86
CA GLN A 195 -20.61 -4.65 -5.24
C GLN A 195 -21.19 -3.26 -4.94
N GLU A 196 -20.94 -2.72 -3.74
CA GLU A 196 -21.32 -1.35 -3.37
C GLU A 196 -20.73 -0.32 -4.35
N PHE A 197 -19.45 -0.47 -4.71
CA PHE A 197 -18.80 0.39 -5.69
C PHE A 197 -19.47 0.28 -7.07
N GLN A 198 -19.87 -0.92 -7.50
CA GLN A 198 -20.55 -1.11 -8.77
C GLN A 198 -21.90 -0.37 -8.82
N ASP A 199 -22.60 -0.32 -7.69
CA ASP A 199 -23.96 0.21 -7.59
C ASP A 199 -23.98 1.73 -7.31
N ASP A 200 -23.08 2.23 -6.46
CA ASP A 200 -23.11 3.60 -5.90
C ASP A 200 -22.00 4.54 -6.43
N TYR A 201 -21.11 4.05 -7.30
CA TYR A 201 -20.02 4.89 -7.82
C TYR A 201 -20.53 6.03 -8.71
N SER A 202 -20.00 7.23 -8.47
CA SER A 202 -20.11 8.39 -9.36
C SER A 202 -18.78 9.14 -9.43
N SER A 203 -18.55 9.91 -10.50
CA SER A 203 -17.37 10.79 -10.55
C SER A 203 -17.36 11.85 -9.42
N GLY A 204 -18.53 12.13 -8.83
CA GLY A 204 -18.71 13.02 -7.67
C GLY A 204 -18.10 12.49 -6.37
N ASN A 205 -18.08 11.17 -6.16
CA ASN A 205 -17.64 10.54 -4.92
C ASN A 205 -16.32 9.75 -5.05
N VAL A 206 -15.59 9.89 -6.16
CA VAL A 206 -14.35 9.14 -6.41
C VAL A 206 -13.26 9.39 -5.35
N LEU A 207 -13.15 10.60 -4.80
CA LEU A 207 -12.18 10.89 -3.72
C LEU A 207 -12.52 10.13 -2.42
N TRP A 208 -13.80 9.96 -2.13
CA TRP A 208 -14.25 9.16 -0.99
C TRP A 208 -13.90 7.68 -1.20
N TRP A 209 -14.15 7.14 -2.39
CA TRP A 209 -13.72 5.78 -2.74
C TRP A 209 -12.20 5.60 -2.72
N TYR A 210 -11.45 6.62 -3.11
CA TYR A 210 -9.99 6.62 -3.05
C TYR A 210 -9.49 6.58 -1.60
N THR A 211 -10.11 7.31 -0.68
CA THR A 211 -9.63 7.41 0.71
C THR A 211 -10.17 6.30 1.62
N ARG A 212 -11.34 5.75 1.31
CA ARG A 212 -11.94 4.62 2.04
C ARG A 212 -11.04 3.40 1.98
N ASP A 213 -10.91 2.70 3.12
CA ASP A 213 -10.16 1.45 3.17
C ASP A 213 -10.93 0.32 2.48
N SER A 214 -10.72 0.22 1.17
CA SER A 214 -11.39 -0.73 0.27
C SER A 214 -10.44 -1.21 -0.82
N PHE A 215 -10.89 -2.19 -1.61
CA PHE A 215 -10.20 -2.68 -2.80
C PHE A 215 -9.74 -1.56 -3.73
N PHE A 216 -10.47 -0.43 -3.82
CA PHE A 216 -10.20 0.61 -4.81
C PHE A 216 -8.85 1.30 -4.55
N TYR A 217 -8.61 1.80 -3.33
CA TYR A 217 -7.29 2.34 -2.96
C TYR A 217 -6.18 1.31 -3.13
N LYS A 218 -6.40 0.09 -2.62
CA LYS A 218 -5.38 -0.98 -2.57
C LYS A 218 -4.93 -1.36 -3.99
N THR A 219 -5.89 -1.64 -4.85
CA THR A 219 -5.67 -2.10 -6.22
C THR A 219 -5.09 -0.98 -7.09
N LEU A 220 -5.62 0.25 -6.98
CA LEU A 220 -5.13 1.38 -7.77
C LEU A 220 -3.67 1.71 -7.45
N ASN A 221 -3.30 1.82 -6.18
CA ASN A 221 -1.91 2.11 -5.82
C ASN A 221 -0.97 0.94 -6.15
N ALA A 222 -1.42 -0.31 -6.07
CA ALA A 222 -0.63 -1.46 -6.52
C ALA A 222 -0.36 -1.45 -8.02
N VAL A 223 -1.38 -1.17 -8.82
CA VAL A 223 -1.27 -1.07 -10.27
C VAL A 223 -0.30 0.03 -10.70
N LEU A 224 -0.34 1.19 -10.02
CA LEU A 224 0.59 2.29 -10.28
C LEU A 224 2.03 1.96 -9.87
N ARG A 225 2.22 1.22 -8.77
CA ARG A 225 3.52 0.78 -8.28
C ARG A 225 4.17 -0.24 -9.23
N ASP A 226 3.40 -1.22 -9.70
CA ASP A 226 3.89 -2.29 -10.57
C ASP A 226 3.92 -1.87 -12.05
N GLN A 227 3.41 -0.67 -12.38
CA GLN A 227 3.28 -0.14 -13.73
C GLN A 227 2.58 -1.11 -14.70
N ASN A 228 1.59 -1.85 -14.20
CA ASN A 228 0.82 -2.79 -15.03
C ASN A 228 -0.05 -2.01 -16.02
N ILE A 229 0.42 -1.91 -17.27
CA ILE A 229 -0.21 -1.08 -18.32
C ILE A 229 -1.68 -1.47 -18.55
N HIS A 230 -1.99 -2.77 -18.55
CA HIS A 230 -3.35 -3.26 -18.76
C HIS A 230 -4.28 -2.80 -17.63
N ALA A 231 -3.90 -3.05 -16.38
CA ALA A 231 -4.70 -2.64 -15.24
C ALA A 231 -4.77 -1.10 -15.12
N MET A 232 -3.68 -0.38 -15.39
CA MET A 232 -3.67 1.09 -15.44
C MET A 232 -4.68 1.59 -16.48
N PHE A 233 -4.76 0.94 -17.63
CA PHE A 233 -5.75 1.25 -18.65
C PHE A 233 -7.17 1.03 -18.14
N LEU A 234 -7.46 -0.04 -17.38
CA LEU A 234 -8.77 -0.24 -16.76
C LEU A 234 -9.12 0.86 -15.74
N PHE A 235 -8.14 1.34 -14.98
CA PHE A 235 -8.33 2.42 -14.00
C PHE A 235 -8.39 3.83 -14.59
N ARG A 236 -8.07 4.02 -15.88
CA ARG A 236 -7.87 5.36 -16.49
C ARG A 236 -9.02 6.33 -16.28
N SER A 237 -10.27 5.89 -16.40
CA SER A 237 -11.44 6.78 -16.22
C SER A 237 -11.55 7.28 -14.79
N TYR A 238 -11.25 6.43 -13.82
CA TYR A 238 -11.28 6.77 -12.41
C TYR A 238 -10.13 7.73 -12.05
N ILE A 239 -8.96 7.53 -12.66
CA ILE A 239 -7.84 8.47 -12.53
C ILE A 239 -8.22 9.84 -13.11
N SER A 240 -8.91 9.88 -14.26
CA SER A 240 -9.44 11.13 -14.82
C SER A 240 -10.48 11.79 -13.92
N ASP A 241 -11.41 11.01 -13.35
CA ASP A 241 -12.40 11.53 -12.39
C ASP A 241 -11.72 12.13 -11.15
N ILE A 242 -10.68 11.48 -10.60
CA ILE A 242 -9.85 12.04 -9.52
C ILE A 242 -9.18 13.34 -9.97
N GLN A 243 -8.60 13.35 -11.17
CA GLN A 243 -7.94 14.54 -11.71
C GLN A 243 -8.91 15.73 -11.78
N ASP A 244 -10.13 15.52 -12.26
CA ASP A 244 -11.12 16.57 -12.40
C ASP A 244 -11.64 17.05 -11.03
N GLN A 245 -11.84 16.14 -10.08
CA GLN A 245 -12.11 16.51 -8.69
C GLN A 245 -10.99 17.37 -8.07
N LEU A 246 -9.73 17.01 -8.29
CA LEU A 246 -8.60 17.79 -7.79
C LEU A 246 -8.50 19.16 -8.46
N LYS A 247 -8.81 19.28 -9.77
CA LYS A 247 -8.86 20.59 -10.45
C LYS A 247 -9.96 21.49 -9.86
N ASN A 248 -11.14 20.93 -9.61
CA ASN A 248 -12.27 21.68 -9.07
C ASN A 248 -12.01 22.21 -7.65
N HIS A 249 -11.18 21.50 -6.88
CA HIS A 249 -10.81 21.86 -5.52
C HIS A 249 -9.35 22.32 -5.40
N GLN A 250 -8.76 22.79 -6.51
CA GLN A 250 -7.37 23.18 -6.56
C GLN A 250 -7.04 24.20 -5.46
N ALA A 251 -5.95 23.97 -4.74
CA ALA A 251 -5.51 24.91 -3.71
C ALA A 251 -5.26 26.31 -4.31
N GLU A 252 -5.77 27.35 -3.66
CA GLU A 252 -5.60 28.74 -4.13
C GLU A 252 -4.31 29.40 -3.64
N LYS A 253 -3.79 28.90 -2.51
CA LYS A 253 -2.62 29.47 -1.81
C LYS A 253 -1.52 28.42 -1.73
N SER A 254 -0.29 28.90 -1.53
CA SER A 254 0.83 28.02 -1.27
C SER A 254 0.67 27.37 0.12
N ILE A 255 0.93 26.06 0.20
CA ILE A 255 0.74 25.26 1.41
C ILE A 255 2.03 24.52 1.72
N LYS A 256 2.38 24.44 3.01
CA LYS A 256 3.45 23.56 3.50
C LYS A 256 2.88 22.21 3.88
N LEU A 257 3.47 21.16 3.33
CA LEU A 257 2.97 19.80 3.44
C LEU A 257 4.08 18.86 3.90
N TYR A 258 3.66 17.79 4.56
CA TYR A 258 4.53 16.83 5.21
C TYR A 258 4.12 15.41 4.85
N ARG A 259 5.10 14.55 4.57
CA ARG A 259 4.88 13.11 4.42
C ARG A 259 6.05 12.33 5.01
N SER A 260 5.73 11.35 5.82
CA SER A 260 6.69 10.42 6.40
C SER A 260 6.82 9.17 5.55
N GLN A 261 8.04 8.67 5.40
CA GLN A 261 8.31 7.46 4.66
C GLN A 261 9.53 6.72 5.20
N MET A 262 9.49 5.40 5.10
CA MET A 262 10.64 4.53 5.30
C MET A 262 11.29 4.19 3.96
N ILE A 263 12.55 4.59 3.79
CA ILE A 263 13.33 4.33 2.57
C ILE A 263 14.63 3.61 2.89
N SER A 264 15.18 2.87 1.93
CA SER A 264 16.51 2.27 2.05
C SER A 264 17.60 3.35 2.12
N SER A 265 18.74 2.99 2.70
CA SER A 265 19.94 3.83 2.66
C SER A 265 20.39 4.14 1.21
N ASP A 266 20.19 3.21 0.27
CA ASP A 266 20.49 3.40 -1.16
C ASP A 266 19.53 4.42 -1.82
N GLU A 267 18.22 4.32 -1.55
CA GLU A 267 17.22 5.29 -2.01
C GLU A 267 17.51 6.67 -1.43
N LEU A 268 17.86 6.76 -0.14
CA LEU A 268 18.25 8.01 0.50
C LEU A 268 19.50 8.60 -0.17
N GLN A 269 20.51 7.79 -0.45
CA GLN A 269 21.72 8.25 -1.13
C GLN A 269 21.40 8.75 -2.54
N THR A 270 20.53 8.06 -3.27
CA THR A 270 20.05 8.47 -4.59
C THR A 270 19.32 9.82 -4.52
N LEU A 271 18.44 10.00 -3.53
CA LEU A 271 17.78 11.28 -3.28
C LEU A 271 18.78 12.40 -2.95
N LYS A 272 19.79 12.12 -2.12
CA LYS A 272 20.89 13.08 -1.82
C LYS A 272 21.70 13.45 -3.06
N GLN A 273 21.90 12.52 -4.00
CA GLN A 273 22.60 12.79 -5.27
C GLN A 273 21.77 13.64 -6.25
N THR A 274 20.45 13.69 -6.07
CA THR A 274 19.52 14.47 -6.91
C THR A 274 19.25 15.88 -6.40
N LEU A 275 20.06 16.36 -5.45
CA LEU A 275 19.97 17.74 -4.95
C LEU A 275 20.04 18.76 -6.09
N GLY A 276 19.11 19.70 -6.08
CA GLY A 276 18.95 20.73 -7.11
C GLY A 276 18.21 20.26 -8.37
N GLN A 277 18.02 18.95 -8.57
CA GLN A 277 17.34 18.34 -9.71
C GLN A 277 15.82 18.20 -9.48
N PHE A 278 15.13 17.74 -10.52
CA PHE A 278 13.70 17.43 -10.49
C PHE A 278 13.47 15.92 -10.38
N ILE A 279 12.48 15.56 -9.57
CA ILE A 279 11.96 14.21 -9.44
C ILE A 279 10.46 14.21 -9.81
N SER A 280 9.97 13.15 -10.43
CA SER A 280 8.54 12.93 -10.63
C SER A 280 8.05 11.81 -9.73
N ILE A 281 6.83 11.95 -9.21
CA ILE A 281 6.14 10.90 -8.46
C ILE A 281 5.04 10.32 -9.36
N ASN A 282 5.20 9.05 -9.75
CA ASN A 282 4.31 8.36 -10.70
C ASN A 282 3.15 7.61 -10.02
N SER A 283 2.97 7.81 -8.72
CA SER A 283 1.79 7.40 -7.96
C SER A 283 0.99 8.62 -7.53
N PHE A 284 -0.21 8.42 -7.00
CA PHE A 284 -0.83 9.45 -6.19
C PHE A 284 0.04 9.72 -4.96
N PHE A 285 0.04 10.98 -4.52
CA PHE A 285 0.93 11.40 -3.46
C PHE A 285 0.16 12.13 -2.37
N SER A 286 -0.26 11.35 -1.37
CA SER A 286 -0.95 11.82 -0.18
C SER A 286 0.04 12.47 0.79
N THR A 287 -0.30 13.65 1.28
CA THR A 287 0.48 14.43 2.23
C THR A 287 -0.44 14.99 3.31
N SER A 288 0.11 15.45 4.43
CA SER A 288 -0.67 16.10 5.49
C SER A 288 -0.16 17.52 5.72
N THR A 289 -1.06 18.42 6.11
CA THR A 289 -0.68 19.75 6.62
C THR A 289 -0.17 19.70 8.07
N ASP A 290 -0.43 18.61 8.79
CA ASP A 290 0.00 18.43 10.18
C ASP A 290 1.37 17.74 10.28
N LYS A 291 2.40 18.56 10.55
CA LYS A 291 3.77 18.07 10.78
C LYS A 291 3.87 17.10 11.96
N LYS A 292 3.11 17.31 13.03
CA LYS A 292 3.17 16.45 14.23
C LYS A 292 2.62 15.06 13.91
N GLN A 293 1.49 15.01 13.21
CA GLN A 293 0.90 13.76 12.75
C GLN A 293 1.87 13.00 11.83
N ALA A 294 2.51 13.68 10.87
CA ALA A 294 3.51 13.07 10.02
C ALA A 294 4.68 12.50 10.85
N LEU A 295 5.27 13.29 11.75
CA LEU A 295 6.39 12.85 12.59
C LEU A 295 6.06 11.68 13.51
N ALA A 296 4.82 11.60 14.02
CA ALA A 296 4.38 10.48 14.87
C ALA A 296 4.50 9.12 14.17
N PHE A 297 4.51 9.10 12.83
CA PHE A 297 4.68 7.87 12.05
C PHE A 297 6.14 7.40 11.95
N LEU A 298 7.11 8.21 12.35
CA LEU A 298 8.54 7.88 12.29
C LEU A 298 9.10 7.36 13.63
N ASP A 299 8.28 7.19 14.65
CA ASP A 299 8.68 6.64 15.95
C ASP A 299 8.83 5.11 15.84
N ILE A 300 9.97 4.67 15.31
CA ILE A 300 10.27 3.26 15.05
C ILE A 300 11.38 2.80 15.99
N PRO A 301 11.22 1.64 16.66
CA PRO A 301 12.24 1.15 17.57
C PRO A 301 13.53 0.77 16.85
N ASP A 302 14.65 1.08 17.51
CA ASP A 302 16.02 0.83 17.03
C ASP A 302 16.23 -0.61 16.54
N GLY A 303 17.01 -0.77 15.46
CA GLY A 303 17.57 -2.06 15.07
C GLY A 303 17.09 -2.67 13.74
N VAL A 304 16.47 -1.89 12.85
CA VAL A 304 16.25 -2.32 11.46
C VAL A 304 17.43 -1.87 10.59
N GLU A 305 18.32 -2.80 10.25
CA GLU A 305 19.48 -2.53 9.38
C GLU A 305 19.01 -2.03 7.99
N ASN A 306 19.64 -0.97 7.48
CA ASN A 306 19.44 -0.38 6.12
C ASN A 306 18.08 0.27 5.83
N LEU A 307 17.45 0.88 6.83
CA LEU A 307 16.23 1.66 6.68
C LEU A 307 16.36 2.99 7.40
N GLU A 308 15.97 4.06 6.71
CA GLU A 308 16.09 5.43 7.18
C GLU A 308 14.71 6.07 7.24
N PRO A 309 14.25 6.54 8.41
CA PRO A 309 13.03 7.33 8.53
C PRO A 309 13.24 8.72 7.92
N VAL A 310 12.44 9.06 6.90
CA VAL A 310 12.53 10.34 6.20
C VAL A 310 11.21 11.10 6.30
N LEU A 311 11.32 12.40 6.55
CA LEU A 311 10.23 13.35 6.43
C LEU A 311 10.44 14.20 5.17
N PHE A 312 9.52 14.10 4.22
CA PHE A 312 9.43 15.05 3.11
C PHE A 312 8.74 16.32 3.59
N GLU A 313 9.42 17.45 3.45
CA GLU A 313 8.84 18.79 3.62
C GLU A 313 8.66 19.43 2.24
N ILE A 314 7.44 19.87 1.94
CA ILE A 314 7.04 20.24 0.58
C ILE A 314 6.39 21.62 0.61
N ASP A 315 7.00 22.55 -0.10
CA ASP A 315 6.39 23.84 -0.42
C ASP A 315 5.58 23.70 -1.72
N ALA A 316 4.26 23.59 -1.61
CA ALA A 316 3.38 23.45 -2.75
C ALA A 316 2.87 24.82 -3.20
N ASP A 317 3.19 25.25 -4.43
CA ASP A 317 2.67 26.49 -5.02
C ASP A 317 1.68 26.16 -6.15
N PRO A 318 0.40 26.52 -6.03
CA PRO A 318 -0.58 26.24 -7.08
C PRO A 318 -0.28 26.94 -8.40
N LYS A 319 0.47 28.06 -8.39
CA LYS A 319 0.88 28.74 -9.63
C LYS A 319 1.88 27.93 -10.46
N MET A 320 2.58 27.01 -9.82
CA MET A 320 3.56 26.12 -10.46
C MET A 320 2.95 24.78 -10.89
N ALA A 321 1.71 24.47 -10.48
CA ALA A 321 1.02 23.21 -10.72
C ALA A 321 0.42 23.12 -12.13
N ALA A 322 1.22 23.36 -13.18
CA ALA A 322 0.79 23.42 -14.57
C ALA A 322 0.26 22.06 -15.09
N GLY A 323 -1.04 21.80 -14.88
CA GLY A 323 -1.74 20.61 -15.35
C GLY A 323 -1.69 19.40 -14.41
N LYS A 324 -1.03 19.53 -13.25
CA LYS A 324 -0.96 18.50 -12.20
C LYS A 324 -1.54 19.06 -10.90
N PRO A 325 -2.87 18.97 -10.73
CA PRO A 325 -3.55 19.60 -9.61
C PRO A 325 -3.21 18.93 -8.28
N PHE A 326 -3.42 19.69 -7.21
CA PHE A 326 -3.41 19.19 -5.84
C PHE A 326 -4.45 19.95 -5.02
N ALA A 327 -5.10 19.24 -4.09
CA ALA A 327 -6.21 19.77 -3.31
C ALA A 327 -6.21 19.18 -1.90
N ASP A 328 -6.74 19.95 -0.95
CA ASP A 328 -7.16 19.42 0.34
C ASP A 328 -8.42 18.58 0.13
N ILE A 329 -8.29 17.27 0.37
CA ILE A 329 -9.37 16.31 0.18
C ILE A 329 -10.03 15.91 1.50
N SER A 330 -9.64 16.50 2.62
CA SER A 330 -10.23 16.22 3.95
C SER A 330 -11.76 16.29 3.97
N PRO A 331 -12.43 17.25 3.29
CA PRO A 331 -13.90 17.29 3.25
C PRO A 331 -14.56 16.11 2.52
N TYR A 332 -13.83 15.50 1.58
CA TYR A 332 -14.29 14.41 0.71
C TYR A 332 -13.73 13.04 1.10
N SER A 333 -12.83 13.03 2.10
CA SER A 333 -12.17 11.85 2.58
C SER A 333 -13.08 11.06 3.53
N ASP A 334 -12.95 9.73 3.50
CA ASP A 334 -13.50 8.86 4.54
C ASP A 334 -12.85 9.15 5.92
N TYR A 335 -11.64 9.73 5.91
CA TYR A 335 -10.88 10.13 7.09
C TYR A 335 -10.70 11.65 7.18
N LYS A 336 -11.73 12.34 7.67
CA LYS A 336 -11.77 13.81 7.75
C LYS A 336 -10.68 14.44 8.63
N ASP A 337 -10.19 13.70 9.62
CA ASP A 337 -9.22 14.20 10.61
C ASP A 337 -7.75 14.11 10.14
N GLU A 338 -7.49 13.58 8.94
CA GLU A 338 -6.12 13.35 8.45
C GLU A 338 -5.50 14.59 7.79
N SER A 339 -6.29 15.66 7.58
CA SER A 339 -5.86 16.90 6.95
C SER A 339 -5.10 16.63 5.64
N GLU A 340 -5.66 15.70 4.85
CA GLU A 340 -4.99 15.09 3.70
C GLU A 340 -5.04 16.01 2.49
N VAL A 341 -3.85 16.30 1.94
CA VAL A 341 -3.69 16.97 0.65
C VAL A 341 -3.14 15.98 -0.36
N LEU A 342 -3.89 15.77 -1.44
CA LEU A 342 -3.57 14.79 -2.47
C LEU A 342 -3.02 15.47 -3.72
N PHE A 343 -1.85 15.03 -4.17
CA PHE A 343 -1.27 15.43 -5.45
C PHE A 343 -1.62 14.43 -6.55
N MET A 344 -1.90 14.95 -7.74
CA MET A 344 -2.11 14.15 -8.93
C MET A 344 -0.85 13.37 -9.31
N LEU A 345 -1.03 12.15 -9.82
CA LEU A 345 0.07 11.34 -10.34
C LEU A 345 0.84 12.02 -11.48
N GLY A 346 2.15 11.81 -11.50
CA GLY A 346 3.09 12.50 -12.38
C GLY A 346 3.41 13.94 -11.94
N SER A 347 3.17 14.30 -10.67
CA SER A 347 3.61 15.57 -10.10
C SER A 347 5.13 15.63 -10.03
N ILE A 348 5.70 16.82 -10.29
CA ILE A 348 7.14 17.04 -10.38
C ILE A 348 7.57 17.96 -9.23
N PHE A 349 8.64 17.59 -8.55
CA PHE A 349 9.18 18.30 -7.40
C PHE A 349 10.66 18.59 -7.61
N ARG A 350 11.13 19.74 -7.12
CA ARG A 350 12.55 20.08 -7.09
C ARG A 350 13.12 19.76 -5.72
N VAL A 351 14.18 18.97 -5.66
CA VAL A 351 14.85 18.65 -4.40
C VAL A 351 15.73 19.83 -4.00
N LYS A 352 15.37 20.57 -2.95
CA LYS A 352 16.11 21.76 -2.51
C LYS A 352 17.26 21.44 -1.55
N SER A 353 17.02 20.56 -0.60
CA SER A 353 17.94 20.20 0.48
C SER A 353 17.64 18.80 1.00
N ALA A 354 18.63 18.15 1.61
CA ALA A 354 18.49 16.89 2.31
C ALA A 354 19.36 16.98 3.57
N ASN A 355 18.73 16.96 4.73
CA ASN A 355 19.40 17.14 6.03
C ASN A 355 19.67 15.80 6.69
#